data_AF-A0A0B8WJF0-F1
#
_entry.id   AF-A0A0B8WJF0-F1
#
_cell.length_a   1.000
_cell.length_b   1.000
_cell.length_c   1.000
_cell.angle_alpha   90.00
_cell.angle_beta   90.00
_cell.angle_gamma   90.00
#
_symmetry.space_group_name_H-M   'P 1'
#
loop_
_entity.id
_entity.type
_entity.pdbx_description
1 polymer ?
#
loop_
_entity_poly.entity_id
_entity_poly.type
_entity_poly.pdbx_seq_one_letter_code
_entity_poly.pdbx_strand_id
1 'polypeptide(L)'
;MIKFVLTLATLSVLFASGPAVAFVSAQEEQALIAAINDVSPAHIRAESLRCSLRNRMCLVHMEIAQRKAGCMIERISDVSDLYTEEFDKETGKNFFVLSRYAQDSLAHCVNQLSR
;
A
#
# COMPACT_ATOMS: atom_id res chain seq x y z
N MET A 1 61.18 18.17 18.75
CA MET A 1 60.30 18.09 17.56
C MET A 1 59.30 16.98 17.79
N ILE A 2 58.07 17.34 18.21
CA ILE A 2 57.03 16.38 18.58
C ILE A 2 56.06 16.28 17.40
N LYS A 3 55.94 15.07 16.83
CA LYS A 3 54.99 14.73 15.77
C LYS A 3 53.61 14.53 16.44
N PHE A 4 52.67 15.43 16.18
CA PHE A 4 51.26 15.19 16.53
C PHE A 4 50.53 14.70 15.27
N VAL A 5 50.10 13.45 15.37
CA VAL A 5 49.34 12.69 14.39
C VAL A 5 47.97 13.35 14.20
N LEU A 6 47.60 13.62 12.94
CA LEU A 6 46.24 13.97 12.56
C LEU A 6 45.30 12.81 12.95
N THR A 7 44.52 12.97 14.00
CA THR A 7 43.32 12.16 14.22
C THR A 7 42.21 12.69 13.33
N LEU A 8 42.07 12.06 12.16
CA LEU A 8 40.91 12.18 11.29
C LEU A 8 39.68 11.68 12.07
N ALA A 9 38.86 12.59 12.59
CA ALA A 9 37.56 12.26 13.16
C ALA A 9 36.56 12.01 12.03
N THR A 10 36.70 10.88 11.35
CA THR A 10 35.64 10.29 10.53
C THR A 10 34.59 9.68 11.46
N LEU A 11 33.71 10.51 12.03
CA LEU A 11 32.46 10.00 12.57
C LEU A 11 31.46 9.86 11.43
N SER A 12 31.53 8.70 10.82
CA SER A 12 30.52 8.10 9.96
C SER A 12 29.23 7.92 10.76
N VAL A 13 28.41 8.97 10.90
CA VAL A 13 26.99 8.79 11.23
C VAL A 13 26.30 8.35 9.95
N LEU A 14 26.53 7.06 9.69
CA LEU A 14 25.89 6.22 8.72
C LEU A 14 24.37 6.31 8.91
N PHE A 15 23.68 6.77 7.86
CA PHE A 15 22.32 6.40 7.52
C PHE A 15 21.29 6.49 8.65
N ALA A 16 20.90 7.71 9.01
CA ALA A 16 19.50 7.97 9.35
C ALA A 16 18.65 7.84 8.08
N SER A 17 18.58 6.64 7.51
CA SER A 17 17.45 6.26 6.66
C SER A 17 16.25 6.25 7.58
N GLY A 18 15.59 7.40 7.68
CA GLY A 18 14.34 7.56 8.42
C GLY A 18 13.39 6.42 8.05
N PRO A 19 12.53 5.98 8.98
CA PRO A 19 11.56 4.95 8.66
C PRO A 19 10.84 5.41 7.39
N ALA A 20 10.82 4.55 6.37
CA ALA A 20 9.97 4.77 5.22
C ALA A 20 8.56 4.92 5.79
N VAL A 21 8.10 6.16 5.91
CA VAL A 21 6.77 6.47 6.41
C VAL A 21 5.83 5.80 5.43
N ALA A 22 5.25 4.68 5.88
CA ALA A 22 4.30 3.94 5.08
C ALA A 22 3.13 4.89 4.80
N PHE A 23 2.79 5.01 3.52
CA PHE A 23 1.69 5.87 3.07
C PHE A 23 0.36 5.55 3.74
N VAL A 24 0.24 4.28 4.12
CA VAL A 24 -0.93 3.64 4.68
C VAL A 24 -0.43 2.93 5.93
N SER A 25 -1.06 3.17 7.07
CA SER A 25 -0.79 2.45 8.32
C SER A 25 -1.19 0.98 8.21
N ALA A 26 -0.66 0.13 9.09
CA ALA A 26 -1.02 -1.29 9.10
C ALA A 26 -2.53 -1.53 9.31
N GLN A 27 -3.22 -0.62 10.01
CA GLN A 27 -4.66 -0.72 10.23
C GLN A 27 -5.44 -0.37 8.97
N GLU A 28 -5.06 0.70 8.28
CA GLU A 28 -5.65 1.08 6.98
C GLU A 28 -5.37 0.01 5.91
N GLU A 29 -4.20 -0.64 5.96
CA GLU A 29 -3.87 -1.75 5.06
C GLU A 29 -4.88 -2.91 5.21
N GLN A 30 -5.15 -3.32 6.45
CA GLN A 30 -6.12 -4.38 6.72
C GLN A 30 -7.54 -3.99 6.30
N ALA A 31 -7.93 -2.74 6.54
CA ALA A 31 -9.24 -2.24 6.14
C ALA A 31 -9.39 -2.17 4.62
N LEU A 32 -8.34 -1.75 3.90
CA LEU A 32 -8.30 -1.76 2.45
C LEU A 32 -8.37 -3.17 1.88
N ILE A 33 -7.64 -4.13 2.44
CA ILE A 33 -7.72 -5.54 2.04
C ILE A 33 -9.15 -6.07 2.25
N ALA A 34 -9.79 -5.72 3.37
CA ALA A 34 -11.18 -6.10 3.61
C ALA A 34 -12.13 -5.48 2.58
N ALA A 35 -11.99 -4.19 2.28
CA ALA A 35 -12.79 -3.49 1.27
C ALA A 35 -12.60 -4.07 -0.14
N ILE A 36 -11.36 -4.44 -0.51
CA ILE A 36 -11.07 -5.14 -1.78
C ILE A 36 -11.78 -6.49 -1.82
N ASN A 37 -11.71 -7.26 -0.73
CA ASN A 37 -12.33 -8.58 -0.68
C ASN A 37 -13.87 -8.52 -0.69
N ASP A 38 -14.48 -7.46 -0.17
CA ASP A 38 -15.93 -7.26 -0.18
C ASP A 38 -16.48 -7.06 -1.60
N VAL A 39 -15.74 -6.33 -2.44
CA VAL A 39 -16.13 -6.07 -3.84
C VAL A 39 -15.56 -7.09 -4.83
N SER A 40 -14.67 -7.98 -4.39
CA SER A 40 -14.02 -8.97 -5.27
C SER A 40 -14.91 -10.19 -5.52
N PRO A 41 -14.88 -10.78 -6.73
CA PRO A 41 -15.53 -12.06 -6.99
C PRO A 41 -15.00 -13.18 -6.08
N ALA A 42 -15.83 -14.19 -5.78
CA ALA A 42 -15.53 -15.26 -4.81
C ALA A 42 -14.22 -16.05 -5.05
N HIS A 43 -13.66 -16.03 -6.26
CA HIS A 43 -12.42 -16.72 -6.62
C HIS A 43 -11.18 -15.82 -6.57
N ILE A 44 -11.34 -14.58 -6.12
CA ILE A 44 -10.30 -13.56 -6.01
C ILE A 44 -10.20 -13.14 -4.55
N ARG A 45 -9.00 -13.15 -3.99
CA ARG A 45 -8.75 -12.77 -2.60
C ARG A 45 -7.48 -11.93 -2.50
N ALA A 46 -7.59 -10.71 -2.00
CA ALA A 46 -6.45 -9.89 -1.62
C ALA A 46 -5.79 -10.45 -0.35
N GLU A 47 -4.47 -10.66 -0.40
CA GLU A 47 -3.64 -11.18 0.70
C GLU A 47 -2.88 -10.07 1.43
N SER A 48 -2.34 -9.09 0.69
CA SER A 48 -1.57 -7.98 1.25
C SER A 48 -1.56 -6.77 0.33
N LEU A 49 -1.28 -5.60 0.88
CA LEU A 49 -1.21 -4.34 0.16
C LEU A 49 0.09 -3.62 0.52
N ARG A 50 0.87 -3.21 -0.47
CA ARG A 50 2.08 -2.40 -0.25
C ARG A 50 2.05 -1.12 -1.03
N CYS A 51 2.01 0.00 -0.32
CA CYS A 51 1.99 1.32 -0.92
C CYS A 51 3.34 2.02 -0.79
N SER A 52 3.79 2.64 -1.89
CA SER A 52 4.99 3.46 -1.97
C SER A 52 4.61 4.88 -2.35
N LEU A 53 4.72 5.80 -1.40
CA LEU A 53 4.57 7.25 -1.62
C LEU A 53 5.53 7.75 -2.70
N ARG A 54 6.79 7.31 -2.63
CA ARG A 54 7.85 7.73 -3.55
C ARG A 54 7.49 7.39 -5.00
N ASN A 55 6.92 6.21 -5.21
CA ASN A 55 6.57 5.72 -6.54
C ASN A 55 5.11 6.00 -6.90
N ARG A 56 4.34 6.64 -6.00
CA ARG A 56 2.92 6.95 -6.19
C ARG A 56 2.12 5.73 -6.63
N MET A 57 2.33 4.60 -5.95
CA MET A 57 1.76 3.33 -6.36
C MET A 57 1.45 2.43 -5.16
N CYS A 58 0.48 1.54 -5.34
CA CYS A 58 0.21 0.44 -4.44
C CYS A 58 0.18 -0.89 -5.20
N LEU A 59 0.82 -1.91 -4.64
CA LEU A 59 0.77 -3.28 -5.12
C LEU A 59 -0.15 -4.09 -4.22
N VAL A 60 -1.23 -4.61 -4.79
CA VAL A 60 -2.16 -5.55 -4.15
C VAL A 60 -1.74 -6.96 -4.54
N HIS A 61 -1.29 -7.76 -3.58
CA HIS A 61 -1.09 -9.19 -3.82
C HIS A 61 -2.42 -9.91 -3.69
N MET A 62 -2.75 -10.71 -4.69
CA MET A 62 -4.04 -11.39 -4.79
C MET A 62 -3.83 -12.87 -5.12
N GLU A 63 -4.71 -13.71 -4.60
CA GLU A 63 -4.91 -15.07 -5.06
C GLU A 63 -6.09 -15.10 -6.02
N ILE A 64 -5.88 -15.58 -7.25
CA ILE A 64 -6.88 -15.69 -8.31
C ILE A 64 -6.92 -17.15 -8.75
N ALA A 65 -8.02 -17.85 -8.47
CA ALA A 65 -8.19 -19.27 -8.82
C ALA A 65 -6.96 -20.15 -8.46
N GLN A 66 -6.48 -20.03 -7.22
CA GLN A 66 -5.30 -20.73 -6.68
C GLN A 66 -3.95 -20.31 -7.26
N ARG A 67 -3.89 -19.19 -7.99
CA ARG A 67 -2.64 -18.60 -8.48
C ARG A 67 -2.35 -17.29 -7.76
N LYS A 68 -1.10 -17.08 -7.35
CA LYS A 68 -0.67 -15.79 -6.80
C LYS A 68 -0.40 -14.81 -7.94
N ALA A 69 -0.99 -13.64 -7.84
CA ALA A 69 -0.83 -12.54 -8.77
C ALA A 69 -0.68 -11.20 -8.02
N GLY A 70 -0.27 -10.16 -8.75
CA GLY A 70 -0.12 -8.82 -8.20
C GLY A 70 -0.81 -7.80 -9.10
N CYS A 71 -1.66 -6.97 -8.52
CA CYS A 71 -2.28 -5.84 -9.20
C CYS A 71 -1.70 -4.51 -8.72
N MET A 72 -1.20 -3.72 -9.67
CA MET A 72 -0.68 -2.39 -9.39
C MET A 72 -1.75 -1.33 -9.60
N ILE A 73 -1.90 -0.46 -8.60
CA ILE A 73 -2.59 0.82 -8.69
C ILE A 73 -1.50 1.87 -8.80
N GLU A 74 -1.42 2.57 -9.93
CA GLU A 74 -0.37 3.54 -10.22
C GLU A 74 -0.86 4.98 -10.06
N ARG A 75 0.04 5.95 -10.21
CA ARG A 75 -0.29 7.40 -10.31
C ARG A 75 -1.14 7.96 -9.16
N ILE A 76 -0.98 7.39 -7.96
CA ILE A 76 -1.66 7.81 -6.74
C ILE A 76 -1.13 9.18 -6.31
N SER A 77 -2.01 10.16 -6.19
CA SER A 77 -1.68 11.51 -5.71
C SER A 77 -1.70 11.55 -4.19
N ASP A 78 -2.76 11.02 -3.59
CA ASP A 78 -2.97 10.91 -2.14
C ASP A 78 -3.88 9.72 -1.79
N VAL A 79 -4.15 9.53 -0.49
CA VAL A 79 -4.90 8.36 0.01
C VAL A 79 -6.36 8.32 -0.47
N SER A 80 -6.93 9.46 -0.89
CA SER A 80 -8.29 9.52 -1.42
C SER A 80 -8.42 8.82 -2.78
N ASP A 81 -7.31 8.67 -3.51
CA ASP A 81 -7.25 7.84 -4.72
C ASP A 81 -7.36 6.34 -4.39
N LEU A 82 -7.21 5.93 -3.13
CA LEU A 82 -7.35 4.55 -2.68
C LEU A 82 -8.69 4.29 -2.01
N TYR A 83 -9.09 5.15 -1.08
CA TYR A 83 -10.29 4.94 -0.27
C TYR A 83 -10.93 6.24 0.21
N THR A 84 -12.17 6.13 0.65
CA THR A 84 -12.90 7.14 1.42
C THR A 84 -13.39 6.52 2.72
N GLU A 85 -13.36 7.28 3.81
CA GLU A 85 -14.00 6.88 5.06
C GLU A 85 -15.50 7.21 5.00
N GLU A 86 -16.33 6.23 5.30
CA GLU A 86 -17.79 6.37 5.42
C GLU A 86 -18.23 5.97 6.82
N PHE A 87 -19.35 6.56 7.28
CA PHE A 87 -19.92 6.28 8.59
C PHE A 87 -21.20 5.46 8.43
N ASP A 88 -21.19 4.27 9.00
CA ASP A 88 -22.38 3.42 9.09
C ASP A 88 -23.26 3.90 10.25
N LYS A 89 -24.47 4.37 9.92
CA LYS A 89 -25.44 4.87 10.89
C LYS A 89 -26.09 3.75 11.71
N GLU A 90 -26.11 2.51 11.22
CA GLU A 90 -26.71 1.38 11.91
C GLU A 90 -25.75 0.78 12.94
N THR A 91 -24.48 0.64 12.58
CA THR A 91 -23.45 0.09 13.49
C THR A 91 -22.70 1.15 14.29
N GLY A 92 -22.80 2.42 13.91
CA GLY A 92 -22.11 3.54 14.55
C GLY A 92 -20.59 3.51 14.33
N LYS A 93 -20.11 2.89 13.25
CA LYS A 93 -18.68 2.68 12.98
C LYS A 93 -18.27 3.34 11.66
N ASN A 94 -17.04 3.84 11.65
CA ASN A 94 -16.38 4.21 10.40
C ASN A 94 -15.92 2.95 9.68
N PHE A 95 -16.10 2.91 8.37
CA PHE A 95 -15.57 1.89 7.48
C PHE A 95 -14.94 2.54 6.25
N PHE A 96 -14.10 1.78 5.56
CA PHE A 96 -13.39 2.26 4.40
C PHE A 96 -14.06 1.71 3.14
N VAL A 97 -14.34 2.60 2.19
CA VAL A 97 -14.86 2.26 0.87
C VAL A 97 -13.77 2.55 -0.14
N LEU A 98 -13.52 1.62 -1.06
CA LEU A 98 -12.54 1.86 -2.11
C LEU A 98 -12.98 3.01 -3.00
N SER A 99 -12.02 3.88 -3.34
CA SER A 99 -12.26 4.91 -4.35
C SER A 99 -12.62 4.27 -5.68
N ARG A 100 -13.36 5.00 -6.52
CA ARG A 100 -13.66 4.54 -7.88
C ARG A 100 -12.40 4.27 -8.70
N TYR A 101 -11.37 5.09 -8.53
CA TYR A 101 -10.10 4.92 -9.22
C TYR A 101 -9.41 3.59 -8.87
N ALA A 102 -9.38 3.25 -7.58
CA ALA A 102 -8.82 1.99 -7.10
C ALA A 102 -9.63 0.79 -7.61
N GLN A 103 -10.97 0.87 -7.55
CA GLN A 103 -11.86 -0.18 -8.07
C GLN A 103 -11.63 -0.43 -9.56
N ASP A 104 -11.62 0.62 -10.38
CA ASP A 104 -11.42 0.53 -11.83
C ASP A 104 -10.05 -0.05 -12.17
N SER A 105 -9.00 0.39 -11.46
CA SER A 105 -7.63 -0.10 -11.64
C SER A 105 -7.48 -1.59 -11.30
N LEU A 106 -8.08 -2.03 -10.19
CA LEU A 106 -8.06 -3.43 -9.78
C LEU A 106 -8.90 -4.31 -10.71
N ALA A 107 -10.10 -3.88 -11.08
CA ALA A 107 -10.96 -4.61 -12.01
C ALA A 107 -10.28 -4.78 -13.37
N HIS A 108 -9.65 -3.73 -13.89
CA HIS A 108 -8.89 -3.81 -15.13
C HIS A 108 -7.72 -4.80 -15.04
N CYS A 109 -6.93 -4.73 -13.96
CA CYS A 109 -5.81 -5.65 -13.75
C CYS A 109 -6.28 -7.12 -13.65
N VAL A 110 -7.28 -7.40 -12.81
CA VAL A 110 -7.85 -8.74 -12.66
C VAL A 110 -8.34 -9.26 -14.00
N ASN A 111 -9.05 -8.44 -14.78
CA ASN A 111 -9.52 -8.82 -16.11
C ASN A 111 -8.39 -9.16 -17.10
N GLN A 112 -7.19 -8.63 -16.91
CA GLN A 112 -6.01 -9.01 -17.71
C GLN A 112 -5.37 -10.31 -17.23
N LEU A 113 -5.42 -10.60 -15.93
CA LEU A 113 -4.85 -11.80 -15.31
C LEU A 113 -5.76 -13.03 -15.45
N SER A 114 -7.06 -12.84 -15.59
CA SER A 114 -8.07 -13.89 -15.74
C SER A 114 -8.30 -14.33 -17.20
N ARG A 115 -7.59 -13.75 -18.17
CA ARG A 115 -7.60 -14.16 -19.59
C ARG A 115 -6.56 -15.25 -19.85
#